data_AF-A0A2K0W0I2-F1
#
_entry.id   AF-A0A2K0W0I2-F1
#
_cell.length_a   1.000
_cell.length_b   1.000
_cell.length_c   1.000
_cell.angle_alpha   90.00
_cell.angle_beta   90.00
_cell.angle_gamma   90.00
#
_symmetry.space_group_name_H-M   'P 1'
#
loop_
_entity.id
_entity.type
_entity.pdbx_description
1 polymer ?
#
loop_
_entity_poly.entity_id
_entity_poly.type
_entity_poly.pdbx_seq_one_letter_code
_entity_poly.pdbx_strand_id
1 'polypeptide(L)'
;MGSRSSLVVDGVSYLLKITESTGLESIPVVLLPIGDSISSVNDALQLINRFAEVDDVYSPSFSRTAVIRSSSERGFKEVLKKFEASGHFSAVYHVSPSSSQDCLPAGPYSLCDGGIHQAYRLYDDTLDSFIFGVIPGDVLNPKRYTALNLLSSNGLWKSIPVPSRLYAVRTPVTPLAGARMGIKDIFRLKGTQTTMMSRPWIELYDPDEQSADYTEKLIKLGAVIVGKTKMTSFASPEEPTDQWIDFHCPVNPRGDGYQSPSSSSTGAATSLAGYEWLDFSIAGDSAGSVRAPAPCNGLFSLRPSFGSTSMNGIPVNSPCCKW
;
A
#
# COMPACT_ATOMS: atom_id res chain seq x y z
N MET A 1 -7.96 19.70 12.51
CA MET A 1 -6.52 19.39 12.45
C MET A 1 -6.33 17.94 12.87
N GLY A 2 -6.39 17.00 11.92
CA GLY A 2 -6.20 15.59 12.22
C GLY A 2 -4.72 15.28 12.30
N SER A 3 -4.26 14.81 13.47
CA SER A 3 -2.95 14.18 13.62
C SER A 3 -2.92 12.95 12.69
N ARG A 4 -2.25 13.07 11.55
CA ARG A 4 -2.11 11.97 10.59
C ARG A 4 -1.00 11.06 11.11
N SER A 5 -1.38 9.92 11.67
CA SER A 5 -0.46 8.87 12.12
C SER A 5 0.16 8.18 10.89
N SER A 6 1.47 8.22 10.76
CA SER A 6 2.24 7.39 9.82
C SER A 6 2.74 6.15 10.54
N LEU A 7 2.80 5.02 9.83
CA LEU A 7 3.44 3.79 10.31
C LEU A 7 4.72 3.58 9.54
N VAL A 8 5.76 3.14 10.25
CA VAL A 8 7.07 2.86 9.67
C VAL A 8 7.23 1.35 9.67
N VAL A 9 7.34 0.75 8.49
CA VAL A 9 7.50 -0.70 8.38
C VAL A 9 8.73 -1.01 7.54
N ASP A 10 9.58 -1.82 8.16
CA ASP A 10 10.70 -2.59 7.65
C ASP A 10 11.26 -2.18 6.27
N GLY A 11 12.36 -1.42 6.32
CA GLY A 11 13.16 -1.08 5.16
C GLY A 11 14.38 -1.97 5.13
N VAL A 12 14.86 -2.24 3.92
CA VAL A 12 16.20 -2.80 3.67
C VAL A 12 17.19 -2.09 4.60
N SER A 13 17.88 -2.84 5.47
CA SER A 13 18.91 -2.29 6.35
C SER A 13 20.09 -1.82 5.52
N TYR A 14 20.04 -0.61 5.00
CA TYR A 14 21.25 0.09 4.59
C TYR A 14 21.98 0.42 5.89
N LEU A 15 23.18 -0.14 6.07
CA LEU A 15 24.09 0.22 7.14
C LEU A 15 24.47 1.69 6.99
N LEU A 16 23.60 2.58 7.42
CA LEU A 16 23.94 3.96 7.65
C LEU A 16 24.74 3.97 8.95
N LYS A 17 26.04 4.21 8.85
CA LYS A 17 26.78 4.71 10.01
C LYS A 17 26.24 6.11 10.32
N ILE A 18 25.15 6.17 11.06
CA ILE A 18 24.65 7.40 11.67
C ILE A 18 25.62 7.69 12.82
N THR A 19 26.61 8.53 12.56
CA THR A 19 27.43 9.09 13.65
C THR A 19 26.54 10.09 14.39
N GLU A 20 26.17 9.69 15.61
CA GLU A 20 25.24 10.32 16.58
C GLU A 20 23.78 9.84 16.50
N SER A 21 23.45 8.86 17.35
CA SER A 21 22.07 8.62 17.78
C SER A 21 21.98 8.72 19.29
N THR A 22 21.13 9.61 19.80
CA THR A 22 20.59 9.50 21.15
C THR A 22 19.07 9.57 21.06
N GLY A 23 18.41 8.41 21.02
CA GLY A 23 16.96 8.28 21.19
C GLY A 23 16.25 7.40 20.16
N LEU A 24 15.27 6.62 20.63
CA LEU A 24 14.32 5.74 19.89
C LEU A 24 13.37 6.51 18.94
N GLU A 25 13.75 7.69 18.45
CA GLU A 25 12.85 8.59 17.73
C GLU A 25 12.99 8.41 16.22
N SER A 26 11.88 8.07 15.57
CA SER A 26 11.75 7.96 14.11
C SER A 26 11.82 9.36 13.49
N ILE A 27 12.85 9.62 12.68
CA ILE A 27 13.09 10.93 12.07
C ILE A 27 12.56 10.92 10.62
N PRO A 28 11.54 11.74 10.27
CA PRO A 28 11.09 11.84 8.89
C PRO A 28 12.16 12.54 8.04
N VAL A 29 12.51 11.93 6.91
CA VAL A 29 13.55 12.43 6.00
C VAL A 29 13.09 12.38 4.56
N VAL A 30 13.72 13.18 3.70
CA VAL A 30 13.59 13.08 2.26
C VAL A 30 14.87 12.51 1.67
N LEU A 31 14.77 11.41 0.93
CA LEU A 31 15.91 10.85 0.21
C LEU A 31 16.02 11.49 -1.16
N LEU A 32 17.22 11.99 -1.47
CA LEU A 32 17.54 12.67 -2.72
C LEU A 32 18.73 11.98 -3.40
N PRO A 33 18.53 11.35 -4.57
CA PRO A 33 19.60 10.77 -5.35
C PRO A 33 20.31 11.86 -6.17
N ILE A 34 21.53 12.20 -5.79
CA ILE A 34 22.40 13.12 -6.51
C ILE A 34 23.12 12.38 -7.62
N GLY A 35 23.10 13.00 -8.80
CA GLY A 35 23.60 12.47 -10.07
C GLY A 35 23.30 13.49 -11.18
N ASP A 36 23.27 13.04 -12.43
CA ASP A 36 23.12 13.94 -13.59
C ASP A 36 21.80 14.77 -13.57
N SER A 37 20.76 14.28 -12.89
CA SER A 37 19.45 14.94 -12.81
C SER A 37 19.26 15.86 -11.60
N ILE A 38 20.09 15.75 -10.55
CA ILE A 38 20.04 16.60 -9.36
C ILE A 38 21.47 17.05 -9.06
N SER A 39 21.82 18.23 -9.58
CA SER A 39 23.19 18.78 -9.52
C SER A 39 23.31 19.96 -8.54
N SER A 40 22.17 20.55 -8.17
CA SER A 40 22.09 21.73 -7.31
C SER A 40 21.03 21.57 -6.21
N VAL A 41 21.14 22.41 -5.16
CA VAL A 41 20.12 22.51 -4.10
C VAL A 41 18.78 22.94 -4.70
N ASN A 42 18.79 23.82 -5.70
CA ASN A 42 17.57 24.29 -6.36
C ASN A 42 16.86 23.14 -7.11
N ASP A 43 17.62 22.26 -7.78
CA ASP A 43 17.05 21.08 -8.47
C ASP A 43 16.34 20.17 -7.46
N ALA A 44 16.96 19.97 -6.29
CA ALA A 44 16.37 19.19 -5.20
C ALA A 44 15.10 19.83 -4.64
N LEU A 45 15.08 21.16 -4.44
CA LEU A 45 13.89 21.86 -3.97
C LEU A 45 12.75 21.81 -4.99
N GLN A 46 13.06 21.92 -6.28
CA GLN A 46 12.06 21.74 -7.34
C GLN A 46 11.48 20.33 -7.34
N LEU A 47 12.31 19.30 -7.15
CA LEU A 47 11.84 17.92 -7.01
C LEU A 47 10.96 17.74 -5.77
N ILE A 48 11.38 18.26 -4.63
CA ILE A 48 10.62 18.20 -3.37
C ILE A 48 9.24 18.86 -3.50
N ASN A 49 9.18 20.02 -4.16
CA ASN A 49 7.90 20.72 -4.38
C ASN A 49 6.91 19.87 -5.19
N ARG A 50 7.41 19.07 -6.13
CA ARG A 50 6.57 18.16 -6.94
C ARG A 50 6.07 16.95 -6.16
N PHE A 51 6.73 16.56 -5.06
CA PHE A 51 6.28 15.40 -4.27
C PHE A 51 4.87 15.59 -3.71
N ALA A 52 4.56 16.77 -3.18
CA ALA A 52 3.23 17.06 -2.62
C ALA A 52 2.10 17.07 -3.67
N GLU A 53 2.42 17.23 -4.95
CA GLU A 53 1.44 17.23 -6.04
C GLU A 53 1.01 15.81 -6.44
N VAL A 54 1.89 14.83 -6.27
CA VAL A 54 1.70 13.46 -6.79
C VAL A 54 1.64 12.40 -5.71
N ASP A 55 1.98 12.73 -4.47
CA ASP A 55 2.05 11.81 -3.36
C ASP A 55 1.30 12.31 -2.12
N ASP A 56 0.36 11.48 -1.68
CA ASP A 56 -0.50 11.71 -0.53
C ASP A 56 0.14 11.20 0.79
N VAL A 57 1.30 10.55 0.73
CA VAL A 57 2.09 10.17 1.91
C VAL A 57 3.07 11.27 2.29
N TYR A 58 3.70 11.91 1.31
CA TYR A 58 4.60 13.03 1.51
C TYR A 58 3.93 14.20 2.26
N SER A 59 4.71 14.84 3.11
CA SER A 59 4.34 16.09 3.77
C SER A 59 5.60 16.95 3.98
N PRO A 60 5.46 18.28 4.16
CA PRO A 60 6.60 19.17 4.39
C PRO A 60 7.45 18.84 5.63
N SER A 61 7.00 17.95 6.53
CA SER A 61 7.85 17.51 7.65
C SER A 61 9.00 16.62 7.18
N PHE A 62 8.83 15.86 6.08
CA PHE A 62 9.89 15.04 5.51
C PHE A 62 11.03 15.87 4.91
N SER A 63 10.75 17.08 4.40
CA SER A 63 11.77 17.96 3.81
C SER A 63 12.58 18.76 4.82
N ARG A 64 12.37 18.59 6.14
CA ARG A 64 13.23 19.22 7.16
C ARG A 64 14.62 18.61 7.20
N THR A 65 14.72 17.32 6.91
CA THR A 65 15.96 16.55 6.98
C THR A 65 16.20 15.86 5.64
N ALA A 66 17.34 16.12 5.01
CA ALA A 66 17.71 15.49 3.75
C ALA A 66 18.65 14.30 3.97
N VAL A 67 18.40 13.20 3.26
CA VAL A 67 19.35 12.11 3.09
C VAL A 67 19.84 12.15 1.65
N ILE A 68 21.12 12.48 1.50
CA ILE A 68 21.77 12.65 0.21
C ILE A 68 22.48 11.36 -0.19
N ARG A 69 22.10 10.81 -1.34
CA ARG A 69 22.72 9.63 -1.94
C ARG A 69 23.50 10.04 -3.18
N SER A 70 24.66 9.44 -3.43
CA SER A 70 25.36 9.60 -4.72
C SER A 70 25.78 8.26 -5.30
N SER A 71 25.74 8.17 -6.63
CA SER A 71 26.28 7.03 -7.39
C SER A 71 27.80 7.12 -7.62
N SER A 72 28.42 8.26 -7.33
CA SER A 72 29.85 8.52 -7.51
C SER A 72 30.43 9.32 -6.34
N GLU A 73 31.64 8.99 -5.91
CA GLU A 73 32.35 9.79 -4.89
C GLU A 73 32.89 11.12 -5.46
N ARG A 74 33.02 11.23 -6.79
CA ARG A 74 33.64 12.39 -7.44
C ARG A 74 32.71 13.60 -7.35
N GLY A 75 33.15 14.69 -6.71
CA GLY A 75 32.36 15.90 -6.49
C GLY A 75 31.31 15.80 -5.36
N PHE A 76 31.12 14.62 -4.76
CA PHE A 76 30.10 14.39 -3.74
C PHE A 76 30.27 15.29 -2.51
N LYS A 77 31.51 15.43 -2.02
CA LYS A 77 31.83 16.29 -0.87
C LYS A 77 31.52 17.76 -1.13
N GLU A 78 31.69 18.23 -2.36
CA GLU A 78 31.37 19.62 -2.72
C GLU A 78 29.86 19.86 -2.77
N VAL A 79 29.11 18.90 -3.30
CA VAL A 79 27.65 18.96 -3.30
C VAL A 79 27.11 18.90 -1.88
N LEU A 80 27.61 17.99 -1.04
CA LEU A 80 27.20 17.88 0.35
C LEU A 80 27.40 19.21 1.11
N LYS A 81 28.56 19.86 0.94
CA LYS A 81 28.83 21.20 1.51
C LYS A 81 27.82 22.26 1.04
N LYS A 82 27.39 22.22 -0.23
CA LYS A 82 26.37 23.15 -0.74
C LYS A 82 25.02 22.92 -0.08
N PHE A 83 24.64 21.66 0.16
CA PHE A 83 23.39 21.32 0.85
C PHE A 83 23.43 21.75 2.33
N GLU A 84 24.52 21.45 3.03
CA GLU A 84 24.76 21.86 4.43
C GLU A 84 24.75 23.39 4.58
N ALA A 85 25.38 24.12 3.65
CA ALA A 85 25.45 25.58 3.68
C ALA A 85 24.16 26.28 3.22
N SER A 86 23.19 25.56 2.66
CA SER A 86 22.01 26.15 2.02
C SER A 86 21.00 26.76 3.00
N GLY A 87 20.99 26.31 4.26
CA GLY A 87 20.00 26.71 5.26
C GLY A 87 18.57 26.21 5.00
N HIS A 88 18.33 25.42 3.94
CA HIS A 88 17.02 24.86 3.63
C HIS A 88 16.67 23.60 4.43
N PHE A 89 17.67 22.89 4.93
CA PHE A 89 17.53 21.66 5.71
C PHE A 89 18.08 21.87 7.11
N SER A 90 17.36 21.38 8.13
CA SER A 90 17.82 21.40 9.52
C SER A 90 18.96 20.41 9.75
N ALA A 91 18.98 19.31 9.00
CA ALA A 91 20.05 18.32 9.00
C ALA A 91 20.22 17.70 7.61
N VAL A 92 21.45 17.36 7.27
CA VAL A 92 21.80 16.69 6.01
C VAL A 92 22.64 15.46 6.34
N TYR A 93 22.09 14.29 6.05
CA TYR A 93 22.77 13.01 6.15
C TYR A 93 23.22 12.55 4.78
N HIS A 94 24.17 11.62 4.72
CA HIS A 94 24.59 11.02 3.47
C HIS A 94 24.71 9.51 3.56
N VAL A 95 24.48 8.85 2.43
CA VAL A 95 24.65 7.40 2.28
C VAL A 95 25.91 7.15 1.47
N SER A 96 26.90 6.49 2.07
CA SER A 96 28.09 6.06 1.34
C SER A 96 27.73 4.98 0.31
N PRO A 97 28.31 4.98 -0.90
CA PRO A 97 28.08 3.94 -1.89
C PRO A 97 28.70 2.63 -1.38
N SER A 98 27.90 1.75 -0.79
CA SER A 98 28.31 0.40 -0.46
C SER A 98 27.59 -0.59 -1.39
N SER A 99 28.40 -1.34 -2.13
CA SER A 99 28.08 -2.54 -2.93
C SER A 99 26.63 -2.73 -3.40
N SER A 100 26.38 -2.38 -4.66
CA SER A 100 25.49 -3.11 -5.61
C SER A 100 24.03 -3.44 -5.23
N GLN A 101 23.47 -2.94 -4.13
CA GLN A 101 22.07 -3.19 -3.78
C GLN A 101 21.21 -1.94 -4.00
N ASP A 102 20.43 -2.02 -5.07
CA ASP A 102 19.18 -1.31 -5.40
C ASP A 102 19.05 0.15 -4.95
N CYS A 103 19.14 1.03 -5.95
CA CYS A 103 18.91 2.46 -5.82
C CYS A 103 17.52 2.76 -5.22
N LEU A 104 17.46 3.08 -3.93
CA LEU A 104 16.26 3.64 -3.32
C LEU A 104 15.77 4.85 -4.15
N PRO A 105 14.48 4.87 -4.54
CA PRO A 105 13.86 5.99 -5.22
C PRO A 105 13.87 7.26 -4.36
N ALA A 106 13.86 8.42 -5.01
CA ALA A 106 13.67 9.69 -4.31
C ALA A 106 12.29 9.73 -3.65
N GLY A 107 12.18 10.27 -2.44
CA GLY A 107 10.89 10.37 -1.77
C GLY A 107 10.97 10.51 -0.25
N PRO A 108 9.81 10.46 0.44
CA PRO A 108 9.75 10.45 1.90
C PRO A 108 10.28 9.13 2.45
N TYR A 109 11.00 9.13 3.55
CA TYR A 109 11.43 7.95 4.30
C TYR A 109 11.46 8.28 5.79
N SER A 110 11.70 7.28 6.64
CA SER A 110 12.07 7.50 8.03
C SER A 110 13.43 6.91 8.34
N LEU A 111 14.21 7.59 9.18
CA LEU A 111 15.39 7.03 9.83
C LEU A 111 14.98 6.47 11.19
N CYS A 112 15.21 5.17 11.40
CA CYS A 112 14.95 4.47 12.64
C CYS A 112 16.00 3.37 12.81
N ASP A 113 16.49 3.14 14.04
CA ASP A 113 17.41 2.06 14.38
C ASP A 113 18.67 1.93 13.47
N GLY A 114 19.19 3.07 12.98
CA GLY A 114 20.34 3.09 12.07
C GLY A 114 20.03 2.69 10.62
N GLY A 115 18.77 2.45 10.28
CA GLY A 115 18.28 2.12 8.95
C GLY A 115 17.38 3.20 8.34
N ILE A 116 17.06 3.03 7.05
CA ILE A 116 16.09 3.85 6.31
C ILE A 116 14.89 3.00 5.92
N HIS A 117 13.70 3.48 6.26
CA HIS A 117 12.43 2.75 6.12
C HIS A 117 11.47 3.52 5.24
N GLN A 118 10.72 2.81 4.41
CA GLN A 118 9.68 3.43 3.61
C GLN A 118 8.59 4.03 4.51
N ALA A 119 8.10 5.20 4.10
CA ALA A 119 6.99 5.89 4.71
C ALA A 119 5.67 5.28 4.23
N TYR A 120 4.83 4.88 5.19
CA TYR A 120 3.43 4.56 4.96
C TYR A 120 2.55 5.59 5.67
N ARG A 121 1.50 6.01 4.98
CA ARG A 121 0.41 6.74 5.61
C ARG A 121 -0.63 5.73 6.10
N LEU A 122 -1.09 5.89 7.34
CA LEU A 122 -2.23 5.14 7.84
C LEU A 122 -3.52 5.90 7.51
N TYR A 123 -4.34 5.29 6.66
CA TYR A 123 -5.69 5.79 6.39
C TYR A 123 -6.70 5.07 7.27
N ASP A 124 -7.63 5.83 7.83
CA ASP A 124 -8.76 5.27 8.55
C ASP A 124 -9.73 4.63 7.55
N ASP A 125 -10.08 3.35 7.76
CA ASP A 125 -11.11 2.64 7.02
C ASP A 125 -12.51 3.00 7.57
N THR A 126 -12.93 4.24 7.31
CA THR A 126 -14.21 4.80 7.81
C THR A 126 -15.46 4.13 7.25
N LEU A 127 -15.32 3.41 6.14
CA LEU A 127 -16.38 2.65 5.49
C LEU A 127 -16.39 1.17 5.88
N ASP A 128 -15.46 0.74 6.75
CA ASP A 128 -15.29 -0.65 7.18
C ASP A 128 -15.21 -1.64 5.99
N SER A 129 -14.51 -1.21 4.93
CA SER A 129 -14.41 -1.88 3.64
C SER A 129 -13.31 -2.94 3.58
N PHE A 130 -12.35 -2.90 4.50
CA PHE A 130 -11.25 -3.85 4.61
C PHE A 130 -11.43 -4.81 5.78
N ILE A 131 -10.92 -6.02 5.64
CA ILE A 131 -10.72 -6.93 6.77
C ILE A 131 -9.51 -6.45 7.58
N PHE A 132 -8.38 -6.26 6.89
CA PHE A 132 -7.18 -5.63 7.41
C PHE A 132 -6.36 -5.02 6.27
N GLY A 133 -5.49 -4.08 6.62
CA GLY A 133 -4.41 -3.62 5.75
C GLY A 133 -3.27 -4.65 5.70
N VAL A 134 -2.38 -4.54 4.72
CA VAL A 134 -1.20 -5.43 4.62
C VAL A 134 0.06 -4.66 4.29
N ILE A 135 1.19 -5.16 4.78
CA ILE A 135 2.52 -4.65 4.42
C ILE A 135 3.38 -5.82 3.93
N PRO A 136 4.10 -5.69 2.82
CA PRO A 136 5.03 -6.73 2.38
C PRO A 136 6.22 -6.86 3.33
N GLY A 137 6.70 -8.09 3.55
CA GLY A 137 7.92 -8.36 4.31
C GLY A 137 9.20 -8.03 3.54
N ASP A 138 9.11 -7.86 2.22
CA ASP A 138 10.18 -7.34 1.37
C ASP A 138 9.52 -6.45 0.32
N VAL A 139 9.82 -5.15 0.32
CA VAL A 139 9.17 -4.21 -0.60
C VAL A 139 9.70 -4.35 -2.03
N LEU A 140 10.95 -4.79 -2.22
CA LEU A 140 11.55 -4.94 -3.55
C LEU A 140 11.06 -6.22 -4.23
N ASN A 141 10.79 -7.27 -3.45
CA ASN A 141 10.28 -8.54 -3.93
C ASN A 141 9.14 -9.06 -3.05
N PRO A 142 7.95 -8.44 -3.11
CA PRO A 142 6.87 -8.69 -2.16
C PRO A 142 6.22 -10.05 -2.40
N LYS A 143 6.76 -11.07 -1.73
CA LYS A 143 6.27 -12.46 -1.77
C LYS A 143 5.43 -12.84 -0.57
N ARG A 144 5.72 -12.27 0.61
CA ARG A 144 5.02 -12.54 1.87
C ARG A 144 4.55 -11.21 2.43
N TYR A 145 3.36 -11.23 3.03
CA TYR A 145 2.72 -10.07 3.61
C TYR A 145 2.38 -10.32 5.07
N THR A 146 2.37 -9.24 5.84
CA THR A 146 1.92 -9.21 7.23
C THR A 146 0.64 -8.39 7.30
N ALA A 147 -0.39 -8.95 7.95
CA ALA A 147 -1.62 -8.22 8.22
C ALA A 147 -1.37 -7.12 9.28
N LEU A 148 -1.82 -5.90 9.00
CA LEU A 148 -1.80 -4.81 9.96
C LEU A 148 -3.12 -4.75 10.72
N ASN A 149 -3.10 -5.18 11.97
CA ASN A 149 -4.23 -5.09 12.90
C ASN A 149 -4.04 -3.88 13.84
N LEU A 150 -4.07 -2.68 13.25
CA LEU A 150 -3.92 -1.42 13.97
C LEU A 150 -5.21 -0.62 13.88
N LEU A 151 -5.59 0.02 14.99
CA LEU A 151 -6.70 0.98 15.03
C LEU A 151 -6.17 2.41 14.88
N SER A 152 -7.03 3.28 14.36
CA SER A 152 -6.84 4.72 14.33
C SER A 152 -6.57 5.27 15.74
N SER A 153 -6.00 6.47 15.83
CA SER A 153 -5.64 7.09 17.12
C SER A 153 -6.82 7.30 18.07
N ASN A 154 -8.04 7.41 17.55
CA ASN A 154 -9.28 7.48 18.34
C ASN A 154 -9.91 6.10 18.64
N GLY A 155 -9.32 5.01 18.15
CA GLY A 155 -9.77 3.64 18.35
C GLY A 155 -11.02 3.23 17.56
N LEU A 156 -11.53 4.09 16.67
CA LEU A 156 -12.81 3.85 15.98
C LEU A 156 -12.69 3.07 14.67
N TRP A 157 -11.56 3.21 13.98
CA TRP A 157 -11.40 2.71 12.61
C TRP A 157 -10.19 1.80 12.52
N LYS A 158 -10.23 0.83 11.61
CA LYS A 158 -9.00 0.11 11.21
C LYS A 158 -8.10 1.04 10.42
N SER A 159 -6.80 0.88 10.58
CA SER A 159 -5.80 1.62 9.80
C SER A 159 -5.31 0.80 8.62
N ILE A 160 -5.37 1.38 7.42
CA ILE A 160 -4.85 0.80 6.19
C ILE A 160 -3.49 1.45 5.89
N PRO A 161 -2.39 0.67 5.83
CA PRO A 161 -1.07 1.18 5.52
C PRO A 161 -0.96 1.38 4.02
N VAL A 162 -0.70 2.62 3.62
CA VAL A 162 -0.62 3.00 2.20
C VAL A 162 0.77 3.59 1.93
N PRO A 163 1.59 2.95 1.08
CA PRO A 163 2.95 3.42 0.79
C PRO A 163 2.96 4.61 -0.17
N SER A 164 4.02 5.41 -0.13
CA SER A 164 4.25 6.50 -1.07
C SER A 164 4.24 6.03 -2.52
N ARG A 165 3.65 6.83 -3.41
CA ARG A 165 3.66 6.59 -4.87
C ARG A 165 5.04 6.83 -5.49
N LEU A 166 5.91 7.55 -4.79
CA LEU A 166 7.23 7.96 -5.28
C LEU A 166 8.24 6.81 -5.36
N TYR A 167 7.94 5.66 -4.74
CA TYR A 167 8.83 4.50 -4.75
C TYR A 167 8.80 3.69 -6.05
N ALA A 168 7.92 4.02 -6.99
CA ALA A 168 7.74 3.22 -8.18
C ALA A 168 7.63 4.11 -9.41
N VAL A 169 8.37 3.75 -10.46
CA VAL A 169 8.31 4.42 -11.76
C VAL A 169 7.64 3.48 -12.75
N ARG A 170 6.58 3.97 -13.43
CA ARG A 170 5.90 3.21 -14.48
C ARG A 170 6.82 3.01 -15.67
N THR A 171 6.95 1.77 -16.10
CA THR A 171 7.66 1.38 -17.31
C THR A 171 6.77 0.47 -18.17
N PRO A 172 7.11 0.22 -19.44
CA PRO A 172 6.37 -0.77 -20.23
C PRO A 172 6.35 -2.18 -19.62
N VAL A 173 7.34 -2.54 -18.81
CA VAL A 173 7.43 -3.85 -18.13
C VAL A 173 6.63 -3.86 -16.83
N THR A 174 6.57 -2.72 -16.14
CA THR A 174 5.84 -2.52 -14.87
C THR A 174 4.75 -1.45 -15.03
N PRO A 175 3.71 -1.70 -15.85
CA PRO A 175 2.69 -0.70 -16.15
C PRO A 175 1.84 -0.30 -14.94
N LEU A 176 1.79 -1.15 -13.90
CA LEU A 176 1.05 -0.92 -12.67
C LEU A 176 1.92 -0.36 -11.53
N ALA A 177 3.19 -0.06 -11.79
CA ALA A 177 4.10 0.52 -10.79
C ALA A 177 3.44 1.71 -10.07
N GLY A 178 3.36 1.61 -8.74
CA GLY A 178 2.79 2.63 -7.85
C GLY A 178 1.26 2.66 -7.79
N ALA A 179 0.57 1.82 -8.58
CA ALA A 179 -0.88 1.69 -8.50
C ALA A 179 -1.26 0.80 -7.31
N ARG A 180 -2.06 1.36 -6.41
CA ARG A 180 -2.51 0.74 -5.16
C ARG A 180 -3.77 -0.08 -5.41
N MET A 181 -3.75 -1.31 -4.93
CA MET A 181 -4.76 -2.33 -5.19
C MET A 181 -5.30 -2.93 -3.90
N GLY A 182 -6.62 -2.99 -3.79
CA GLY A 182 -7.32 -3.83 -2.82
C GLY A 182 -7.55 -5.21 -3.43
N ILE A 183 -7.49 -6.27 -2.61
CA ILE A 183 -7.83 -7.62 -3.07
C ILE A 183 -9.00 -8.17 -2.26
N LYS A 184 -10.03 -8.70 -2.90
CA LYS A 184 -11.13 -9.37 -2.19
C LYS A 184 -10.56 -10.49 -1.31
N ASP A 185 -11.08 -10.64 -0.11
CA ASP A 185 -10.54 -11.57 0.90
C ASP A 185 -10.31 -13.00 0.39
N ILE A 186 -11.16 -13.49 -0.51
CA ILE A 186 -11.06 -14.81 -1.16
C ILE A 186 -9.78 -15.04 -1.97
N PHE A 187 -9.03 -13.99 -2.33
CA PHE A 187 -7.73 -14.16 -2.98
C PHE A 187 -6.69 -14.48 -1.92
N ARG A 188 -6.10 -15.68 -1.98
CA ARG A 188 -5.00 -16.04 -1.09
C ARG A 188 -3.84 -15.07 -1.26
N LEU A 189 -3.23 -14.72 -0.13
CA LEU A 189 -2.08 -13.82 -0.09
C LEU A 189 -1.12 -14.34 0.96
N LYS A 190 0.05 -14.81 0.49
CA LYS A 190 1.04 -15.48 1.32
C LYS A 190 1.39 -14.67 2.56
N GLY A 191 1.30 -15.31 3.73
CA GLY A 191 1.57 -14.71 5.05
C GLY A 191 0.36 -14.06 5.72
N THR A 192 -0.78 -13.95 5.03
CA THR A 192 -2.04 -13.49 5.61
C THR A 192 -3.09 -14.58 5.51
N GLN A 193 -4.10 -14.52 6.37
CA GLN A 193 -5.19 -15.48 6.36
C GLN A 193 -6.29 -15.05 5.38
N THR A 194 -6.79 -16.00 4.59
CA THR A 194 -8.06 -15.83 3.86
C THR A 194 -9.21 -16.16 4.81
N THR A 195 -9.98 -15.16 5.21
CA THR A 195 -10.96 -15.31 6.30
C THR A 195 -12.27 -15.95 5.86
N MET A 196 -12.57 -15.89 4.57
CA MET A 196 -13.87 -16.24 4.00
C MET A 196 -15.04 -15.50 4.67
N MET A 197 -14.76 -14.41 5.40
CA MET A 197 -15.73 -13.65 6.18
C MET A 197 -16.52 -14.55 7.16
N SER A 198 -15.82 -15.53 7.75
CA SER A 198 -16.39 -16.50 8.69
C SER A 198 -15.47 -16.69 9.88
N ARG A 199 -15.97 -16.48 11.11
CA ARG A 199 -15.18 -16.67 12.35
C ARG A 199 -14.77 -18.13 12.57
N PRO A 200 -15.66 -19.13 12.40
CA PRO A 200 -15.25 -20.54 12.46
C PRO A 200 -14.17 -20.91 11.43
N TRP A 201 -14.21 -20.31 10.23
CA TRP A 201 -13.16 -20.53 9.23
C TRP A 201 -11.81 -19.99 9.71
N ILE A 202 -11.79 -18.79 10.28
CA ILE A 202 -10.59 -18.18 10.86
C ILE A 202 -9.99 -19.06 11.97
N GLU A 203 -10.82 -19.68 12.80
CA GLU A 203 -10.36 -20.56 13.89
C GLU A 203 -9.76 -21.88 13.39
N LEU A 204 -10.14 -22.34 12.19
CA LEU A 204 -9.77 -23.65 11.68
C LEU A 204 -8.52 -23.65 10.78
N TYR A 205 -8.24 -22.55 10.08
CA TYR A 205 -7.21 -22.52 9.04
C TYR A 205 -6.09 -21.55 9.37
N ASP A 206 -4.85 -21.95 9.16
CA ASP A 206 -3.67 -21.08 9.28
C ASP A 206 -3.57 -20.04 8.15
N PRO A 207 -2.67 -19.04 8.27
CA PRO A 207 -2.34 -18.13 7.17
C PRO A 207 -1.93 -18.86 5.89
N ASP A 208 -2.21 -18.25 4.73
CA ASP A 208 -1.91 -18.85 3.44
C ASP A 208 -0.39 -18.91 3.20
N GLU A 209 0.10 -20.04 2.68
CA GLU A 209 1.51 -20.22 2.32
C GLU A 209 1.84 -19.83 0.86
N GLN A 210 0.81 -19.53 0.08
CA GLN A 210 0.92 -19.15 -1.34
C GLN A 210 -0.07 -18.03 -1.67
N SER A 211 0.35 -17.12 -2.54
CA SER A 211 -0.53 -16.10 -3.09
C SER A 211 -1.27 -16.65 -4.31
N ALA A 212 -2.44 -16.10 -4.63
CA ALA A 212 -3.14 -16.45 -5.86
C ALA A 212 -2.32 -16.06 -7.10
N ASP A 213 -2.31 -16.91 -8.14
CA ASP A 213 -1.52 -16.70 -9.36
C ASP A 213 -1.82 -15.34 -10.00
N TYR A 214 -3.10 -14.94 -10.01
CA TYR A 214 -3.52 -13.65 -10.57
C TYR A 214 -2.97 -12.46 -9.77
N THR A 215 -2.98 -12.57 -8.44
CA THR A 215 -2.40 -11.57 -7.54
C THR A 215 -0.89 -11.45 -7.77
N GLU A 216 -0.17 -12.57 -7.85
CA GLU A 216 1.27 -12.56 -8.16
C GLU A 216 1.60 -11.93 -9.51
N LYS A 217 0.75 -12.17 -10.52
CA LYS A 217 0.91 -11.56 -11.85
C LYS A 217 0.81 -10.04 -11.79
N LEU A 218 -0.14 -9.50 -11.03
CA LEU A 218 -0.32 -8.05 -10.89
C LEU A 218 0.82 -7.42 -10.08
N ILE A 219 1.30 -8.10 -9.03
CA ILE A 219 2.49 -7.70 -8.28
C ILE A 219 3.71 -7.60 -9.21
N LYS A 220 3.94 -8.61 -10.07
CA LYS A 220 5.04 -8.59 -11.06
C LYS A 220 4.93 -7.43 -12.06
N LEU A 221 3.72 -6.95 -12.34
CA LEU A 221 3.48 -5.76 -13.17
C LEU A 221 3.63 -4.44 -12.39
N GLY A 222 3.96 -4.49 -11.09
CA GLY A 222 4.24 -3.34 -10.24
C GLY A 222 3.07 -2.88 -9.34
N ALA A 223 1.96 -3.62 -9.31
CA ALA A 223 0.82 -3.27 -8.45
C ALA A 223 1.16 -3.45 -6.97
N VAL A 224 0.67 -2.53 -6.13
CA VAL A 224 0.95 -2.50 -4.69
C VAL A 224 -0.31 -2.89 -3.93
N ILE A 225 -0.25 -3.98 -3.17
CA ILE A 225 -1.39 -4.44 -2.36
C ILE A 225 -1.41 -3.67 -1.04
N VAL A 226 -2.54 -3.05 -0.73
CA VAL A 226 -2.72 -2.25 0.50
C VAL A 226 -3.57 -2.95 1.56
N GLY A 227 -4.39 -3.93 1.17
CA GLY A 227 -5.22 -4.67 2.12
C GLY A 227 -6.15 -5.69 1.48
N LYS A 228 -6.74 -6.52 2.33
CA LYS A 228 -7.83 -7.44 1.96
C LYS A 228 -9.18 -6.77 2.16
N THR A 229 -9.98 -6.69 1.12
CA THR A 229 -11.32 -6.09 1.13
C THR A 229 -12.40 -7.10 1.53
N LYS A 230 -13.42 -6.61 2.25
CA LYS A 230 -14.52 -7.44 2.73
C LYS A 230 -15.35 -8.03 1.59
N MET A 231 -16.00 -9.14 1.90
CA MET A 231 -17.00 -9.78 1.06
C MET A 231 -18.14 -10.35 1.91
N THR A 232 -19.21 -10.85 1.28
CA THR A 232 -20.17 -11.70 2.02
C THR A 232 -19.55 -13.03 2.41
N SER A 233 -20.08 -13.70 3.44
CA SER A 233 -19.53 -14.96 3.94
C SER A 233 -19.46 -16.00 2.83
N PHE A 234 -18.29 -16.60 2.63
CA PHE A 234 -18.04 -17.56 1.55
C PHE A 234 -18.38 -17.06 0.13
N ALA A 235 -18.46 -15.75 -0.09
CA ALA A 235 -19.01 -15.17 -1.32
C ALA A 235 -20.46 -15.63 -1.64
N SER A 236 -21.24 -15.93 -0.60
CA SER A 236 -22.66 -16.27 -0.64
C SER A 236 -23.52 -15.10 -1.16
N PRO A 237 -24.76 -15.34 -1.59
CA PRO A 237 -25.70 -14.29 -1.96
C PRO A 237 -26.33 -13.59 -0.75
N GLU A 238 -25.60 -13.41 0.36
CA GLU A 238 -26.09 -12.62 1.50
C GLU A 238 -26.54 -11.22 1.05
N GLU A 239 -27.70 -10.81 1.55
CA GLU A 239 -28.29 -9.50 1.32
C GLU A 239 -27.66 -8.46 2.25
N PRO A 240 -26.90 -7.47 1.72
CA PRO A 240 -26.37 -6.39 2.52
C PRO A 240 -27.46 -5.34 2.79
N THR A 241 -27.67 -4.90 4.03
CA THR A 241 -26.87 -5.15 5.25
C THR A 241 -27.47 -6.18 6.21
N ASP A 242 -28.61 -6.79 5.86
CA ASP A 242 -29.45 -7.60 6.75
C ASP A 242 -28.83 -8.94 7.16
N GLN A 243 -28.15 -9.63 6.24
CA GLN A 243 -27.69 -11.02 6.45
C GLN A 243 -26.22 -11.14 6.90
N TRP A 244 -25.59 -10.03 7.29
CA TRP A 244 -24.18 -9.99 7.70
C TRP A 244 -24.02 -10.24 9.20
N ILE A 245 -23.72 -11.48 9.58
CA ILE A 245 -23.70 -11.93 10.99
C ILE A 245 -22.29 -11.87 11.61
N ASP A 246 -21.32 -12.59 11.06
CA ASP A 246 -19.98 -12.73 11.66
C ASP A 246 -19.19 -11.42 11.64
N PHE A 247 -19.36 -10.67 10.56
CA PHE A 247 -18.77 -9.37 10.32
C PHE A 247 -19.85 -8.43 9.80
N HIS A 248 -19.76 -7.15 10.12
CA HIS A 248 -20.71 -6.17 9.59
C HIS A 248 -20.39 -5.76 8.16
N CYS A 249 -21.45 -5.42 7.44
CA CYS A 249 -21.38 -4.94 6.07
C CYS A 249 -20.68 -3.56 5.98
N PRO A 250 -19.80 -3.34 4.98
CA PRO A 250 -19.28 -2.01 4.68
C PRO A 250 -20.36 -0.97 4.41
N VAL A 251 -20.05 0.30 4.68
CA VAL A 251 -20.91 1.43 4.34
C VAL A 251 -20.69 1.82 2.87
N ASN A 252 -21.77 1.95 2.11
CA ASN A 252 -21.70 2.51 0.76
C ASN A 252 -21.51 4.03 0.86
N PRO A 253 -20.46 4.63 0.26
CA PRO A 253 -20.26 6.07 0.30
C PRO A 253 -21.28 6.87 -0.54
N ARG A 254 -22.17 6.19 -1.29
CA ARG A 254 -23.26 6.79 -2.05
C ARG A 254 -24.55 6.87 -1.22
N GLY A 255 -25.46 7.77 -1.62
CA GLY A 255 -26.76 7.92 -0.97
C GLY A 255 -26.64 8.19 0.53
N ASP A 256 -25.69 9.04 0.92
CA ASP A 256 -25.41 9.44 2.30
C ASP A 256 -25.19 8.26 3.28
N GLY A 257 -24.65 7.14 2.79
CA GLY A 257 -24.40 5.96 3.62
C GLY A 257 -25.53 4.92 3.64
N TYR A 258 -26.69 5.22 3.06
CA TYR A 258 -27.90 4.38 3.16
C TYR A 258 -28.14 3.51 1.92
N GLN A 259 -27.39 3.70 0.84
CA GLN A 259 -27.52 2.87 -0.34
C GLN A 259 -26.94 1.47 -0.08
N SER A 260 -27.62 0.40 -0.49
CA SER A 260 -27.04 -0.94 -0.37
C SER A 260 -25.77 -1.03 -1.24
N PRO A 261 -24.65 -1.53 -0.71
CA PRO A 261 -23.42 -1.71 -1.47
C PRO A 261 -23.44 -2.97 -2.36
N SER A 262 -24.50 -3.80 -2.28
CA SER A 262 -24.66 -5.09 -2.97
C SER A 262 -23.52 -6.10 -2.66
N SER A 263 -23.60 -7.31 -3.23
CA SER A 263 -22.80 -8.48 -2.86
C SER A 263 -22.21 -9.20 -4.09
N SER A 264 -21.19 -10.04 -3.95
CA SER A 264 -20.42 -10.35 -2.74
C SER A 264 -19.12 -9.58 -2.63
N SER A 265 -18.71 -8.79 -3.63
CA SER A 265 -17.45 -8.01 -3.59
C SER A 265 -17.67 -6.63 -2.97
N THR A 266 -18.37 -6.61 -1.84
CA THR A 266 -18.90 -5.41 -1.20
C THR A 266 -17.80 -4.45 -0.80
N GLY A 267 -16.79 -4.92 -0.05
CA GLY A 267 -15.67 -4.11 0.41
C GLY A 267 -14.82 -3.56 -0.73
N ALA A 268 -14.65 -4.33 -1.81
CA ALA A 268 -13.92 -3.89 -2.99
C ALA A 268 -14.60 -2.71 -3.69
N ALA A 269 -15.94 -2.72 -3.76
CA ALA A 269 -16.72 -1.65 -4.37
C ALA A 269 -16.80 -0.42 -3.46
N THR A 270 -17.08 -0.60 -2.17
CA THR A 270 -17.17 0.52 -1.21
C THR A 270 -15.82 1.22 -1.03
N SER A 271 -14.72 0.46 -0.94
CA SER A 271 -13.37 1.04 -0.82
C SER A 271 -13.01 1.87 -2.05
N LEU A 272 -13.27 1.35 -3.26
CA LEU A 272 -12.91 2.03 -4.50
C LEU A 272 -13.81 3.24 -4.77
N ALA A 273 -15.06 3.23 -4.30
CA ALA A 273 -15.95 4.38 -4.42
C ALA A 273 -15.68 5.48 -3.39
N GLY A 274 -15.08 5.14 -2.25
CA GLY A 274 -14.92 6.06 -1.11
C GLY A 274 -13.49 6.55 -0.84
N TYR A 275 -12.48 5.83 -1.31
CA TYR A 275 -11.08 6.13 -1.00
C TYR A 275 -10.30 6.54 -2.24
N GLU A 276 -10.03 7.84 -2.36
CA GLU A 276 -9.26 8.42 -3.49
C GLU A 276 -7.81 7.90 -3.58
N TRP A 277 -7.27 7.39 -2.47
CA TRP A 277 -5.93 6.82 -2.44
C TRP A 277 -5.85 5.42 -3.05
N LEU A 278 -6.98 4.77 -3.36
CA LEU A 278 -7.05 3.44 -3.95
C LEU A 278 -7.29 3.52 -5.47
N ASP A 279 -6.41 2.92 -6.26
CA ASP A 279 -6.46 3.07 -7.73
C ASP A 279 -7.40 2.04 -8.39
N PHE A 280 -7.41 0.80 -7.88
CA PHE A 280 -8.34 -0.25 -8.33
C PHE A 280 -8.47 -1.36 -7.29
N SER A 281 -9.39 -2.30 -7.53
CA SER A 281 -9.59 -3.45 -6.66
C SER A 281 -9.87 -4.69 -7.51
N ILE A 282 -9.36 -5.85 -7.08
CA ILE A 282 -9.65 -7.14 -7.75
C ILE A 282 -10.61 -7.97 -6.90
N ALA A 283 -11.49 -8.68 -7.59
CA ALA A 283 -12.54 -9.47 -6.98
C ALA A 283 -12.97 -10.63 -7.88
N GLY A 284 -13.62 -11.63 -7.29
CA GLY A 284 -14.16 -12.79 -8.01
C GLY A 284 -15.62 -12.59 -8.39
N ASP A 285 -16.01 -13.00 -9.61
CA ASP A 285 -17.37 -12.92 -10.17
C ASP A 285 -17.83 -14.29 -10.70
N SER A 286 -18.47 -15.09 -9.83
CA SER A 286 -19.09 -16.36 -10.24
C SER A 286 -20.44 -16.13 -10.92
N ALA A 287 -21.29 -15.32 -10.29
CA ALA A 287 -22.69 -15.10 -10.70
C ALA A 287 -23.08 -13.62 -10.80
N GLY A 288 -22.11 -12.70 -10.85
CA GLY A 288 -22.36 -11.25 -10.81
C GLY A 288 -21.73 -10.54 -9.62
N SER A 289 -20.91 -11.23 -8.82
CA SER A 289 -20.37 -10.67 -7.58
C SER A 289 -19.47 -9.45 -7.75
N VAL A 290 -19.04 -9.09 -8.96
CA VAL A 290 -18.37 -7.81 -9.26
C VAL A 290 -19.31 -6.89 -10.02
N ARG A 291 -20.08 -7.44 -10.97
CA ARG A 291 -21.04 -6.67 -11.79
C ARG A 291 -22.26 -6.15 -11.03
N ALA A 292 -22.62 -6.72 -9.88
CA ALA A 292 -23.70 -6.24 -9.04
C ALA A 292 -23.24 -5.12 -8.07
N PRO A 293 -22.11 -5.25 -7.32
CA PRO A 293 -21.63 -4.17 -6.47
C PRO A 293 -21.16 -2.93 -7.22
N ALA A 294 -20.53 -3.08 -8.38
CA ALA A 294 -19.96 -1.94 -9.10
C ALA A 294 -20.98 -0.83 -9.44
N PRO A 295 -22.11 -1.09 -10.13
CA PRO A 295 -23.09 -0.06 -10.42
C PRO A 295 -23.75 0.52 -9.16
N CYS A 296 -23.98 -0.31 -8.12
CA CYS A 296 -24.52 0.15 -6.83
C CYS A 296 -23.58 1.12 -6.10
N ASN A 297 -22.30 1.18 -6.44
CA ASN A 297 -21.32 2.11 -5.86
C ASN A 297 -20.87 3.19 -6.86
N GLY A 298 -21.42 3.19 -8.09
CA GLY A 298 -21.06 4.13 -9.15
C GLY A 298 -19.71 3.85 -9.79
N LEU A 299 -19.36 2.57 -9.97
CA LEU A 299 -18.08 2.11 -10.49
C LEU A 299 -18.23 1.34 -11.82
N PHE A 300 -17.17 1.34 -12.61
CA PHE A 300 -17.02 0.42 -13.73
C PHE A 300 -16.53 -0.95 -13.24
N SER A 301 -16.93 -2.02 -13.93
CA SER A 301 -16.44 -3.37 -13.67
C SER A 301 -16.13 -4.12 -14.95
N LEU A 302 -15.19 -5.05 -14.85
CA LEU A 302 -14.82 -5.98 -15.92
C LEU A 302 -14.86 -7.40 -15.38
N ARG A 303 -15.60 -8.27 -16.07
CA ARG A 303 -15.51 -9.72 -15.91
C ARG A 303 -14.86 -10.29 -17.17
N PRO A 304 -13.58 -10.70 -17.11
CA PRO A 304 -12.93 -11.35 -18.25
C PRO A 304 -13.63 -12.64 -18.66
N SER A 305 -13.40 -13.07 -19.91
CA SER A 305 -13.84 -14.39 -20.39
C SER A 305 -13.32 -15.50 -19.50
N PHE A 306 -14.10 -16.58 -19.37
CA PHE A 306 -13.69 -17.74 -18.60
C PHE A 306 -12.36 -18.33 -19.12
N GLY A 307 -11.49 -18.78 -18.21
CA GLY A 307 -10.17 -19.34 -18.56
C GLY A 307 -9.12 -18.32 -19.01
N SER A 308 -9.44 -17.01 -19.04
CA SER A 308 -8.46 -15.96 -19.44
C SER A 308 -7.34 -15.73 -18.43
N THR A 309 -7.51 -16.21 -17.19
CA THR A 309 -6.52 -16.15 -16.13
C THR A 309 -6.59 -17.39 -15.26
N SER A 310 -5.46 -17.70 -14.61
CA SER A 310 -5.41 -18.74 -13.59
C SER A 310 -6.24 -18.33 -12.38
N MET A 311 -6.95 -19.30 -11.81
CA MET A 311 -7.77 -19.15 -10.61
C MET A 311 -7.19 -19.92 -9.42
N ASN A 312 -5.96 -20.44 -9.57
CA ASN A 312 -5.22 -21.05 -8.46
C ASN A 312 -5.04 -20.05 -7.32
N GLY A 313 -5.27 -20.53 -6.10
CA GLY A 313 -5.24 -19.69 -4.90
C GLY A 313 -6.49 -18.83 -4.70
N ILE A 314 -7.59 -19.12 -5.38
CA ILE A 314 -8.90 -18.50 -5.13
C ILE A 314 -9.88 -19.64 -4.78
N PRO A 315 -10.25 -19.82 -3.50
CA PRO A 315 -11.24 -20.81 -3.09
C PRO A 315 -12.57 -20.54 -3.79
N VAL A 316 -13.16 -21.55 -4.40
CA VAL A 316 -14.29 -21.36 -5.31
C VAL A 316 -15.60 -21.64 -4.59
N ASN A 317 -16.55 -20.70 -4.64
CA ASN A 317 -17.95 -20.98 -4.31
C ASN A 317 -18.76 -21.20 -5.61
N SER A 318 -18.65 -22.42 -6.15
CA SER A 318 -19.65 -23.13 -6.98
C SER A 318 -18.98 -24.21 -7.84
N PRO A 319 -19.35 -25.50 -7.67
CA PRO A 319 -18.89 -26.60 -8.54
C PRO A 319 -19.48 -26.56 -9.96
N CYS A 320 -20.43 -25.66 -10.25
CA CYS A 320 -21.11 -25.57 -11.56
C CYS A 320 -20.30 -24.77 -12.60
N CYS A 321 -19.36 -23.94 -12.16
CA CYS A 321 -18.39 -23.28 -13.02
C CYS A 321 -17.18 -24.22 -13.16
N LYS A 322 -17.26 -25.20 -14.06
CA LYS A 322 -16.16 -26.15 -14.30
C LYS A 322 -14.90 -25.40 -14.74
N TRP A 323 -13.85 -25.52 -13.93
CA TRP A 323 -12.48 -25.06 -14.16
C TRP A 323 -11.77 -25.86 -15.25
#